data_AF-A0A447U3H3-F1
#
_entry.id   AF-A0A447U3H3-F1
#
_cell.length_a   1.000
_cell.length_b   1.000
_cell.length_c   1.000
_cell.angle_alpha   90.00
_cell.angle_beta   90.00
_cell.angle_gamma   90.00
#
_symmetry.space_group_name_H-M   'P 1'
#
loop_
_entity.id
_entity.type
_entity.pdbx_description
1 polymer ?
#
loop_
_entity_poly.entity_id
_entity_poly.type
_entity_poly.pdbx_seq_one_letter_code
_entity_poly.pdbx_strand_id
1 'polypeptide(L)'
;MRGKDKLDVPIKFLWCYASNTLINQHGDIAHTHEVLQDDSKCEMIVGIEHFMTASAKYCDILLPDLMPTEQEDLISHESAGNMGYVILGQPATSPKFERKPIYWTLSEVAKRLGPDVYQTFTEGRHAA
;
A
#
# COMPACT_ATOMS: atom_id res chain seq x y z
N MET A 1 0.58 18.12 11.79
CA MET A 1 0.77 19.37 11.01
C MET A 1 1.67 20.28 11.81
N ARG A 2 2.70 20.89 11.22
CA ARG A 2 3.63 21.74 11.99
C ARG A 2 3.00 23.13 12.18
N GLY A 3 2.68 23.49 13.42
CA GLY A 3 2.24 24.84 13.80
C GLY A 3 0.80 25.24 13.41
N LYS A 4 -0.09 24.28 13.11
CA LYS A 4 -1.52 24.53 12.83
C LYS A 4 -2.41 23.46 13.45
N ASP A 5 -3.62 23.85 13.80
CA ASP A 5 -4.65 22.97 14.38
C ASP A 5 -5.31 22.07 13.33
N LYS A 6 -5.39 22.54 12.07
CA LYS A 6 -6.00 21.82 10.96
C LYS A 6 -5.36 22.14 9.60
N LEU A 7 -5.75 21.35 8.61
CA LEU A 7 -5.43 21.55 7.20
C LEU A 7 -6.33 22.67 6.65
N ASP A 8 -5.72 23.68 6.01
CA ASP A 8 -6.48 24.75 5.32
C ASP A 8 -6.88 24.36 3.90
N VAL A 9 -6.36 23.24 3.41
CA VAL A 9 -6.63 22.67 2.09
C VAL A 9 -7.03 21.20 2.25
N PRO A 10 -7.87 20.65 1.36
CA PRO A 10 -8.22 19.24 1.41
C PRO A 10 -7.03 18.34 1.03
N ILE A 11 -7.09 17.07 1.42
CA ILE A 11 -6.14 16.05 0.97
C ILE A 11 -6.46 15.72 -0.49
N LYS A 12 -5.51 15.98 -1.39
CA LYS A 12 -5.70 15.79 -2.83
C LYS A 12 -5.27 14.43 -3.36
N PHE A 13 -4.48 13.70 -2.59
CA PHE A 13 -3.90 12.44 -3.03
C PHE A 13 -3.83 11.44 -1.87
N LEU A 14 -4.26 10.20 -2.11
CA LEU A 14 -4.17 9.09 -1.17
C LEU A 14 -3.36 7.95 -1.78
N TRP A 15 -2.37 7.47 -1.02
CA TRP A 15 -1.61 6.26 -1.32
C TRP A 15 -1.96 5.18 -0.31
N CYS A 16 -2.72 4.19 -0.75
CA CYS A 16 -3.29 3.14 0.07
C CYS A 16 -2.57 1.81 -0.20
N TYR A 17 -1.81 1.30 0.78
CA TYR A 17 -1.21 -0.03 0.72
C TYR A 17 -1.98 -0.98 1.64
N ALA A 18 -2.50 -2.09 1.11
CA ALA A 18 -3.26 -3.11 1.86
C ALA A 18 -4.34 -2.49 2.76
N SER A 19 -5.18 -1.61 2.19
CA SER A 19 -6.05 -0.73 2.95
C SER A 19 -7.49 -1.22 2.99
N ASN A 20 -7.97 -1.47 4.19
CA ASN A 20 -9.40 -1.58 4.49
C ASN A 20 -9.91 -0.35 5.26
N THR A 21 -9.00 0.45 5.81
CA THR A 21 -9.31 1.69 6.54
C THR A 21 -9.82 2.82 5.64
N LEU A 22 -9.78 2.68 4.31
CA LEU A 22 -10.39 3.68 3.44
C LEU A 22 -11.92 3.70 3.55
N ILE A 23 -12.56 2.55 3.80
CA ILE A 23 -14.03 2.48 3.81
C ILE A 23 -14.67 1.52 4.82
N ASN A 24 -14.00 0.45 5.28
CA ASN A 24 -14.69 -0.61 6.05
C ASN A 24 -14.02 -1.02 7.37
N GLN A 25 -12.94 -0.35 7.78
CA GLN A 25 -12.28 -0.53 9.09
C GLN A 25 -12.28 0.76 9.93
N HIS A 26 -13.34 1.54 9.84
CA HIS A 26 -13.60 2.70 10.71
C HIS A 26 -15.11 2.95 10.81
N GLY A 27 -15.51 3.86 11.70
CA GLY A 27 -16.90 4.28 11.83
C GLY A 27 -17.35 5.22 10.71
N ASP A 28 -18.66 5.43 10.60
CA ASP A 28 -19.31 6.37 9.67
C ASP A 28 -18.92 6.17 8.20
N ILE A 29 -19.05 4.93 7.75
CA ILE A 29 -18.71 4.51 6.37
C ILE A 29 -19.63 5.14 5.32
N ALA A 30 -20.87 5.49 5.70
CA ALA A 30 -21.84 6.11 4.79
C ALA A 30 -21.40 7.53 4.43
N HIS A 31 -21.01 8.33 5.43
CA HIS A 31 -20.43 9.65 5.18
C HIS A 31 -19.12 9.55 4.38
N THR A 32 -18.27 8.57 4.71
CA THR A 32 -17.00 8.38 3.99
C THR A 32 -17.23 8.01 2.53
N HIS A 33 -18.22 7.18 2.23
CA HIS A 33 -18.62 6.89 0.86
C HIS A 33 -18.96 8.19 0.10
N GLU A 34 -19.83 9.04 0.64
CA GLU A 34 -20.20 10.32 0.03
C GLU A 34 -18.99 11.24 -0.20
N VAL A 35 -18.05 11.29 0.76
CA VAL A 35 -16.82 12.08 0.63
C VAL A 35 -15.92 11.55 -0.48
N LEU A 36 -15.77 10.23 -0.60
CA LEU A 36 -14.93 9.60 -1.61
C LEU A 36 -15.56 9.61 -3.01
N GLN A 37 -16.85 9.95 -3.16
CA GLN A 37 -17.47 10.20 -4.48
C GLN A 37 -17.20 11.62 -5.02
N ASP A 38 -16.55 12.49 -4.24
CA ASP A 38 -16.32 13.90 -4.59
C ASP A 38 -14.86 14.16 -4.96
N ASP A 39 -14.55 14.04 -6.25
CA ASP A 39 -13.20 14.24 -6.82
C ASP A 39 -12.65 15.67 -6.60
N SER A 40 -13.51 16.64 -6.25
CA SER A 40 -13.05 17.99 -5.91
C SER A 40 -12.33 18.04 -4.56
N LYS A 41 -12.60 17.06 -3.68
CA LYS A 41 -11.94 16.90 -2.38
C LYS A 41 -10.63 16.14 -2.53
N CYS A 42 -10.68 14.92 -3.04
CA CYS A 42 -9.52 14.06 -3.28
C CYS A 42 -9.43 13.73 -4.76
N GLU A 43 -8.35 14.14 -5.42
CA GLU A 43 -8.21 14.10 -6.88
C GLU A 43 -7.62 12.78 -7.38
N MET A 44 -6.97 12.00 -6.50
CA MET A 44 -6.39 10.72 -6.88
C MET A 44 -6.21 9.78 -5.69
N ILE A 45 -6.60 8.53 -5.87
CA ILE A 45 -6.44 7.43 -4.93
C ILE A 45 -5.71 6.28 -5.64
N VAL A 46 -4.49 5.99 -5.17
CA VAL A 46 -3.71 4.85 -5.64
C VAL A 46 -3.80 3.74 -4.60
N GLY A 47 -4.31 2.58 -5.00
CA GLY A 47 -4.39 1.38 -4.18
C GLY A 47 -3.35 0.35 -4.60
N ILE A 48 -2.69 -0.26 -3.63
CA ILE A 48 -1.84 -1.45 -3.81
C ILE A 48 -2.46 -2.58 -3.04
N GLU A 49 -2.92 -3.61 -3.75
CA GLU A 49 -3.77 -4.67 -3.20
C GLU A 49 -3.56 -6.00 -3.90
N HIS A 50 -3.89 -7.07 -3.18
CA HIS A 50 -3.92 -8.44 -3.73
C HIS A 50 -5.29 -8.80 -4.31
N PHE A 51 -6.34 -8.22 -3.73
CA PHE A 51 -7.73 -8.53 -3.99
C PHE A 51 -8.53 -7.27 -4.29
N MET A 52 -9.66 -7.43 -4.99
CA MET A 52 -10.62 -6.34 -5.16
C MET A 52 -11.42 -6.16 -3.85
N THR A 53 -10.80 -5.52 -2.86
CA THR A 53 -11.39 -5.20 -1.56
C THR A 53 -12.48 -4.12 -1.69
N ALA A 54 -13.19 -3.83 -0.60
CA ALA A 54 -14.16 -2.73 -0.60
C ALA A 54 -13.47 -1.38 -0.89
N SER A 55 -12.28 -1.15 -0.33
CA SER A 55 -11.47 0.05 -0.59
C SER A 55 -10.94 0.12 -2.01
N ALA A 56 -10.55 -1.01 -2.61
CA ALA A 56 -10.02 -1.06 -3.97
C ALA A 56 -11.03 -0.50 -5.00
N LYS A 57 -12.33 -0.59 -4.72
CA LYS A 57 -13.40 -0.05 -5.58
C LYS A 57 -13.42 1.48 -5.65
N TYR A 58 -12.75 2.17 -4.73
CA TYR A 58 -12.62 3.63 -4.70
C TYR A 58 -11.29 4.11 -5.28
N CYS A 59 -10.40 3.20 -5.68
CA CYS A 59 -9.09 3.58 -6.20
C CYS A 59 -9.18 3.91 -7.69
N ASP A 60 -8.56 5.01 -8.11
CA ASP A 60 -8.42 5.39 -9.52
C ASP A 60 -7.38 4.51 -10.23
N ILE A 61 -6.31 4.15 -9.50
CA ILE A 61 -5.26 3.26 -9.95
C ILE A 61 -5.13 2.12 -8.95
N LEU A 62 -5.16 0.88 -9.45
CA LEU A 62 -4.92 -0.32 -8.67
C LEU A 62 -3.65 -1.01 -9.14
N LEU A 63 -2.70 -1.21 -8.23
CA LEU A 63 -1.43 -1.89 -8.48
C LEU A 63 -1.46 -3.26 -7.79
N PRO A 64 -1.41 -4.38 -8.55
CA PRO A 64 -1.54 -5.71 -7.97
C PRO A 64 -0.23 -6.17 -7.32
N ASP A 65 -0.28 -6.44 -6.01
CA ASP A 65 0.86 -6.95 -5.21
C ASP A 65 0.91 -8.49 -5.16
N LEU A 66 2.03 -9.05 -4.71
CA LEU A 66 2.22 -10.50 -4.51
C LEU A 66 1.66 -10.97 -3.17
N MET A 67 0.84 -12.02 -3.19
CA MET A 67 0.37 -12.62 -1.93
C MET A 67 1.57 -13.13 -1.12
N PRO A 68 1.48 -13.21 0.22
CA PRO A 68 2.55 -13.78 1.05
C PRO A 68 2.99 -15.20 0.63
N THR A 69 2.11 -15.96 -0.01
CA THR A 69 2.43 -17.30 -0.56
C THR A 69 3.23 -17.26 -1.87
N GLU A 70 3.40 -16.09 -2.48
CA GLU A 70 4.04 -15.86 -3.78
C GLU A 70 5.41 -15.19 -3.66
N GLN A 71 5.85 -14.85 -2.44
CA GLN A 71 7.12 -14.16 -2.19
C GLN A 71 7.81 -14.67 -0.92
N GLU A 72 9.08 -14.31 -0.76
CA GLU A 72 9.79 -14.49 0.51
C GLU A 72 9.21 -13.53 1.55
N ASP A 73 9.06 -14.01 2.79
CA ASP A 73 8.47 -13.22 3.87
C ASP A 73 9.23 -13.47 5.19
N LEU A 74 9.35 -12.43 6.00
CA LEU A 74 9.96 -12.47 7.31
C LEU A 74 8.91 -12.11 8.35
N ILE A 75 8.34 -13.13 8.98
CA ILE A 75 7.23 -12.98 9.90
C ILE A 75 7.80 -12.94 11.31
N SER A 76 7.81 -11.76 11.92
CA SER A 76 8.12 -11.61 13.34
C SER A 76 7.01 -12.22 14.19
N HIS A 77 7.39 -12.84 15.32
CA HIS A 77 6.44 -13.24 16.35
C HIS A 77 5.50 -12.09 16.74
N GLU A 78 4.19 -12.35 16.71
CA GLU A 78 3.16 -11.38 17.09
C GLU A 78 3.15 -11.08 18.60
N SER A 79 2.51 -9.98 19.00
CA SER A 79 2.40 -9.52 20.39
C SER A 79 1.73 -10.52 21.36
N ALA A 80 1.21 -11.66 20.90
CA ALA A 80 0.32 -12.54 21.66
C ALA A 80 0.97 -13.83 22.23
N GLY A 81 2.27 -14.08 22.01
CA GLY A 81 2.94 -15.28 22.53
C GLY A 81 4.01 -15.02 23.58
N ASN A 82 4.31 -16.05 24.37
CA ASN A 82 5.28 -15.98 25.49
C ASN A 82 6.74 -16.22 25.06
N MET A 83 7.03 -16.38 23.77
CA MET A 83 8.37 -16.69 23.26
C MET A 83 8.63 -15.96 21.95
N GLY A 84 9.75 -15.24 21.85
CA GLY A 84 10.17 -14.60 20.62
C GLY A 84 10.68 -15.61 19.60
N TYR A 85 10.15 -15.55 18.38
CA TYR A 85 10.66 -16.29 17.22
C TYR A 85 10.49 -15.45 15.95
N VAL A 86 11.11 -15.89 14.86
CA VAL A 86 10.92 -15.35 13.51
C VAL A 86 10.73 -16.54 12.58
N ILE A 87 9.78 -16.41 11.66
CA ILE A 87 9.55 -17.40 10.60
C ILE A 87 10.06 -16.80 9.29
N LEU A 88 10.92 -17.55 8.60
CA LEU A 88 11.34 -17.25 7.24
C LEU A 88 10.47 -18.07 6.27
N GLY A 89 9.57 -17.39 5.59
CA GLY A 89 8.71 -17.97 4.57
C GLY A 89 9.38 -17.98 3.20
N GLN A 90 9.23 -19.09 2.48
CA GLN A 90 9.57 -19.20 1.06
C GLN A 90 8.28 -19.26 0.23
N PRO A 91 8.30 -18.77 -1.02
CA PRO A 91 7.13 -18.80 -1.88
C PRO A 91 6.66 -20.25 -2.11
N ALA A 92 5.41 -20.52 -1.74
CA ALA A 92 4.76 -21.81 -1.99
C ALA A 92 4.27 -21.93 -3.44
N THR A 93 4.02 -20.80 -4.11
CA THR A 93 3.63 -20.73 -5.52
C THR A 93 4.39 -19.60 -6.23
N SER A 94 4.49 -19.68 -7.56
CA SER A 94 5.06 -18.57 -8.34
C SER A 94 4.10 -17.37 -8.40
N PRO A 95 4.62 -16.14 -8.63
CA PRO A 95 3.82 -14.99 -9.00
C PRO A 95 2.81 -15.30 -10.11
N LYS A 96 1.57 -14.85 -9.94
CA LYS A 96 0.50 -15.04 -10.92
C LYS A 96 0.17 -13.74 -11.65
N PHE A 97 -0.15 -13.86 -12.94
CA PHE A 97 -0.59 -12.75 -13.79
C PHE A 97 0.44 -11.61 -13.84
N GLU A 98 -0.02 -10.37 -13.70
CA GLU A 98 0.80 -9.15 -13.75
C GLU A 98 1.25 -8.64 -12.38
N ARG A 99 1.03 -9.42 -11.31
CA ARG A 99 1.41 -9.03 -9.94
C ARG A 99 2.91 -8.78 -9.82
N LYS A 100 3.28 -7.76 -9.05
CA LYS A 100 4.68 -7.40 -8.76
C LYS A 100 4.85 -7.17 -7.28
N PRO A 101 5.98 -7.58 -6.68
CA PRO A 101 6.23 -7.32 -5.27
C PRO A 101 6.29 -5.81 -5.03
N ILE A 102 5.80 -5.36 -3.88
CA ILE A 102 5.79 -3.95 -3.49
C ILE A 102 7.15 -3.26 -3.68
N TYR A 103 8.26 -3.93 -3.38
CA TYR A 103 9.60 -3.36 -3.57
C TYR A 103 9.91 -3.04 -5.04
N TRP A 104 9.47 -3.89 -5.98
CA TRP A 104 9.61 -3.63 -7.41
C TRP A 104 8.79 -2.41 -7.80
N THR A 105 7.53 -2.34 -7.36
CA THR A 105 6.61 -1.23 -7.68
C THR A 105 7.17 0.10 -7.17
N LEU A 106 7.64 0.15 -5.92
CA LEU A 106 8.23 1.36 -5.35
C LEU A 106 9.58 1.71 -5.99
N SER A 107 10.37 0.71 -6.43
CA SER A 107 11.59 0.96 -7.21
C SER A 107 11.28 1.63 -8.56
N GLU A 108 10.22 1.20 -9.25
CA GLU A 108 9.78 1.80 -10.51
C GLU A 108 9.20 3.21 -10.35
N VAL A 109 8.54 3.49 -9.21
CA VAL A 109 8.14 4.85 -8.83
C VAL A 109 9.38 5.70 -8.57
N ALA A 110 10.32 5.23 -7.76
CA ALA A 110 11.57 5.94 -7.46
C ALA A 110 12.36 6.27 -8.73
N LYS A 111 12.43 5.34 -9.68
CA LYS A 111 13.06 5.55 -11.01
C LYS A 111 12.43 6.70 -11.79
N ARG A 112 11.11 6.87 -11.72
CA ARG A 112 10.38 7.97 -12.36
C ARG A 112 10.54 9.30 -11.63
N LEU A 113 10.78 9.27 -10.32
CA LEU A 113 11.06 10.45 -9.51
C LEU A 113 12.48 10.99 -9.69
N GLY A 114 13.43 10.16 -10.13
CA GLY A 114 14.74 10.58 -10.60
C GLY A 114 15.88 9.64 -10.19
N PRO A 115 17.07 9.76 -10.81
CA PRO A 115 18.21 8.86 -10.55
C PRO A 115 18.66 8.85 -9.09
N ASP A 116 18.71 10.01 -8.44
CA ASP A 116 19.13 10.13 -7.03
C ASP A 116 18.13 9.46 -6.08
N VAL A 117 16.83 9.61 -6.34
CA VAL A 117 15.76 8.97 -5.57
C VAL A 117 15.81 7.45 -5.74
N TYR A 118 15.96 6.99 -6.98
CA TYR A 118 16.13 5.57 -7.28
C TYR A 118 17.34 4.97 -6.58
N GLN A 119 18.49 5.62 -6.66
CA GLN A 119 19.70 5.13 -6.03
C GLN A 119 19.58 5.11 -4.50
N THR A 120 18.97 6.14 -3.92
CA THR A 120 18.74 6.23 -2.47
C THR A 120 17.76 5.16 -1.98
N PHE A 121 16.68 4.93 -2.73
CA PHE A 121 15.67 3.94 -2.37
C PHE A 121 16.18 2.50 -2.54
N THR A 122 16.84 2.22 -3.66
CA THR A 122 17.29 0.85 -3.97
C THR A 122 18.58 0.49 -3.24
N GLU A 123 19.43 1.46 -2.95
CA GLU A 123 20.81 1.25 -2.48
C GLU A 123 21.60 0.27 -3.38
N GLY A 124 21.26 0.21 -4.67
CA GLY A 124 21.84 -0.75 -5.61
C GLY A 124 21.32 -2.20 -5.47
N ARG A 125 20.28 -2.43 -4.64
CA ARG A 125 19.57 -3.72 -4.54
C ARG A 125 18.48 -3.83 -5.60
N HIS A 126 18.07 -5.05 -5.89
CA HIS A 126 16.99 -5.35 -6.84
C HIS A 126 15.94 -6.23 -6.16
N ALA A 127 14.69 -6.14 -6.64
CA ALA A 127 13.65 -7.08 -6.23
C ALA A 127 14.11 -8.51 -6.55
N ALA A 128 14.01 -9.41 -5.56
CA ALA A 128 14.26 -10.83 -5.74
C ALA A 128 13.19 -11.47 -6.65
#